data_AF-A0A1B6CUY9-F1
#
_entry.id   AF-A0A1B6CUY9-F1
#
_cell.length_a   1.000
_cell.length_b   1.000
_cell.length_c   1.000
_cell.angle_alpha   90.00
_cell.angle_beta   90.00
_cell.angle_gamma   90.00
#
_symmetry.space_group_name_H-M   'P 1'
#
loop_
_entity.id
_entity.type
_entity.pdbx_description
1 polymer ?
#
loop_
_entity_poly.entity_id
_entity_poly.type
_entity_poly.pdbx_seq_one_letter_code
_entity_poly.pdbx_strand_id
1 'polypeptide(L)'
;MRITPAVLKRSWLPAEKVEFQEILPLKLKTSVSGKGEKSNNVACIQEMTILFSCLKQNDFDQGKCNSEINNFQKCYSVFCKEKFERKELDKKGLMSPGSKDLNHKQLSYLLKKFP
;
A
#
# COMPACT_ATOMS: atom_id res chain seq x y z
N MET A 1 42.68 -21.69 -42.98
CA MET A 1 42.08 -20.71 -42.04
C MET A 1 41.21 -21.48 -41.05
N ARG A 2 41.63 -21.57 -39.78
CA ARG A 2 40.80 -22.16 -38.72
C ARG A 2 40.14 -21.02 -37.97
N ILE A 3 38.86 -20.79 -38.25
CA ILE A 3 38.04 -19.82 -37.53
C ILE A 3 37.68 -20.49 -36.21
N THR A 4 38.44 -20.22 -35.14
CA THR A 4 38.09 -20.67 -33.80
C THR A 4 36.86 -19.87 -33.34
N PRO A 5 35.77 -20.53 -32.90
CA PRO A 5 34.57 -19.82 -32.50
C PRO A 5 34.87 -19.05 -31.22
N ALA A 6 34.65 -17.74 -31.24
CA ALA A 6 34.70 -16.87 -30.06
C ALA A 6 33.54 -17.14 -29.07
N VAL A 7 33.00 -18.36 -29.05
CA VAL A 7 31.81 -18.77 -28.29
C VAL A 7 32.20 -19.36 -26.92
N LEU A 8 33.47 -19.65 -26.66
CA LEU A 8 33.95 -20.27 -25.41
C LEU A 8 34.50 -19.29 -24.35
N LYS A 9 34.35 -17.98 -24.53
CA LYS A 9 34.75 -16.97 -23.52
C LYS A 9 33.59 -16.45 -22.65
N ARG A 10 32.54 -17.25 -22.44
CA ARG A 10 31.68 -17.06 -21.25
C ARG A 10 32.30 -17.80 -20.08
N SER A 11 33.40 -17.25 -19.57
CA SER A 11 33.85 -17.60 -18.22
C SER A 11 32.71 -17.25 -17.27
N TRP A 12 32.24 -18.25 -16.55
CA TRP A 12 31.36 -18.08 -15.40
C TRP A 12 31.96 -16.97 -14.53
N LEU A 13 31.24 -15.86 -14.35
CA LEU A 13 31.67 -14.83 -13.42
C LEU A 13 31.87 -15.52 -12.07
N PRO A 14 33.04 -15.39 -11.42
CA PRO A 14 33.25 -15.98 -10.10
C PRO A 14 32.17 -15.41 -9.18
N ALA A 15 31.52 -16.28 -8.39
CA ALA A 15 30.38 -15.91 -7.54
C ALA A 15 30.70 -14.74 -6.59
N GLU A 16 31.97 -14.57 -6.22
CA GLU A 16 32.50 -13.48 -5.42
C GLU A 16 32.37 -12.10 -6.08
N LYS A 17 32.22 -12.03 -7.41
CA LYS A 17 32.07 -10.78 -8.17
C LYS A 17 30.61 -10.32 -8.28
N VAL A 18 29.63 -11.13 -7.86
CA VAL A 18 28.22 -10.78 -7.92
C VAL A 18 27.77 -10.24 -6.56
N GLU A 19 27.47 -8.94 -6.50
CA GLU A 19 27.07 -8.26 -5.25
C GLU A 19 25.80 -8.84 -4.62
N PHE A 20 24.93 -9.43 -5.44
CA PHE A 20 23.68 -10.04 -5.00
C PHE A 20 23.79 -11.56 -4.94
N GLN A 21 23.66 -12.12 -3.74
CA GLN A 21 23.47 -13.56 -3.54
C GLN A 21 21.98 -13.85 -3.41
N GLU A 22 21.46 -14.68 -4.30
CA GLU A 22 20.04 -15.02 -4.29
C GLU A 22 19.73 -16.01 -3.16
N ILE A 23 18.82 -15.62 -2.25
CA ILE A 23 18.27 -16.54 -1.24
C ILE A 23 17.08 -17.32 -1.83
N LEU A 24 16.39 -16.71 -2.79
CA LEU A 24 15.26 -17.26 -3.52
C LEU A 24 15.53 -17.11 -5.01
N PRO A 25 15.06 -18.06 -5.85
CA PRO A 25 15.30 -18.00 -7.28
C PRO A 25 14.74 -16.71 -7.88
N LEU A 26 15.55 -16.05 -8.72
CA LEU A 26 15.16 -14.88 -9.50
C LEU A 26 14.13 -15.20 -10.59
N LYS A 27 12.90 -15.52 -10.16
CA LYS A 27 11.74 -15.75 -11.03
C LYS A 27 10.52 -15.01 -10.53
N LEU A 28 9.70 -14.53 -11.46
CA LEU A 28 8.42 -13.93 -11.13
C LEU A 28 7.48 -14.98 -10.53
N LYS A 29 6.68 -14.55 -9.54
CA LYS A 29 5.64 -15.37 -8.93
C LYS A 29 4.30 -15.07 -9.60
N THR A 30 3.39 -16.03 -9.56
CA THR A 30 2.01 -15.88 -10.05
C THR A 30 1.09 -15.11 -9.07
N SER A 31 1.64 -14.56 -7.99
CA SER A 31 0.88 -13.79 -7.00
C SER A 31 1.74 -12.71 -6.36
N VAL A 32 1.06 -11.65 -5.91
CA VAL A 32 1.66 -10.51 -5.21
C VAL A 32 1.19 -10.46 -3.76
N SER A 33 2.04 -9.94 -2.87
CA SER A 33 1.70 -9.80 -1.46
C SER A 33 0.87 -8.54 -1.23
N GLY A 34 -0.28 -8.67 -0.54
CA GLY A 34 -1.10 -7.53 -0.11
C GLY A 34 -0.59 -6.78 1.13
N LYS A 35 0.66 -7.03 1.57
CA LYS A 35 1.17 -6.48 2.85
C LYS A 35 1.46 -4.98 2.83
N GLY A 36 1.59 -4.36 1.65
CA GLY A 36 2.09 -2.98 1.51
C GLY A 36 1.07 -1.86 1.66
N GLU A 37 -0.23 -2.14 1.57
CA GLU A 37 -1.26 -1.08 1.40
C GLU A 37 -1.79 -0.51 2.73
N LYS A 38 -1.06 -0.68 3.83
CA LYS A 38 -1.39 -0.02 5.10
C LYS A 38 -0.80 1.39 5.07
N SER A 39 -1.56 2.34 4.55
CA SER A 39 -1.22 3.75 4.76
C SER A 39 -1.31 4.04 6.27
N ASN A 40 -0.20 4.46 6.87
CA ASN A 40 -0.11 4.87 8.28
C ASN A 40 -0.73 6.26 8.52
N ASN A 41 -1.65 6.68 7.66
CA ASN A 41 -2.24 8.00 7.74
C ASN A 41 -3.17 8.05 8.95
N VAL A 42 -2.84 8.92 9.90
CA VAL A 42 -3.68 9.21 11.06
C VAL A 42 -4.85 10.06 10.57
N ALA A 43 -6.07 9.62 10.87
CA ALA A 43 -7.29 10.29 10.42
C ALA A 43 -7.56 11.58 11.22
N CYS A 44 -8.14 12.58 10.54
CA CYS A 44 -8.73 13.77 11.18
C CYS A 44 -7.78 14.61 12.05
N ILE A 45 -6.47 14.64 11.74
CA ILE A 45 -5.48 15.44 12.50
C ILE A 45 -5.89 16.93 12.55
N GLN A 46 -6.36 17.49 11.44
CA GLN A 46 -6.75 18.90 11.37
C GLN A 46 -7.86 19.22 12.38
N GLU A 47 -8.96 18.49 12.35
CA GLU A 47 -10.08 18.68 13.29
C GLU A 47 -9.65 18.44 14.74
N MET A 48 -8.76 17.47 14.96
CA MET A 48 -8.21 17.18 16.29
C MET A 48 -7.40 18.36 16.84
N THR A 49 -6.59 19.03 16.00
CA THR A 49 -5.82 20.21 16.43
C THR A 49 -6.72 21.39 16.80
N ILE A 50 -7.82 21.60 16.05
CA ILE A 50 -8.79 22.67 16.34
C ILE A 50 -9.49 22.39 17.67
N LEU A 51 -9.94 21.15 17.88
CA LEU A 51 -10.56 20.72 19.13
C LEU A 51 -9.63 20.94 20.33
N PHE A 52 -8.37 20.53 20.24
CA PHE A 52 -7.41 20.73 21.32
C PHE A 52 -7.09 22.20 21.58
N SER A 53 -7.10 23.04 20.55
CA SER A 53 -6.97 24.49 20.73
C SER A 53 -8.13 25.06 21.54
N CYS A 54 -9.38 24.68 21.22
CA CYS A 54 -10.55 25.14 21.98
C CYS A 54 -10.53 24.65 23.43
N LEU A 55 -10.23 23.36 23.63
CA LEU A 55 -10.16 22.78 24.98
C LEU A 55 -9.10 23.47 25.84
N LYS A 56 -7.93 23.77 25.27
CA LYS A 56 -6.86 24.48 25.98
C LYS A 56 -7.26 25.90 26.40
N GLN A 57 -8.05 26.59 25.59
CA GLN A 57 -8.51 27.96 25.89
C GLN A 57 -9.62 28.00 26.95
N ASN A 58 -10.32 26.89 27.15
CA ASN A 58 -11.52 26.81 27.99
C ASN A 58 -11.35 25.87 29.20
N ASP A 59 -10.11 25.65 29.66
CA ASP A 59 -9.79 24.75 30.78
C ASP A 59 -10.40 23.34 30.61
N PHE A 60 -10.42 22.85 29.37
CA PHE A 60 -10.96 21.54 28.98
C PHE A 60 -12.46 21.37 29.24
N ASP A 61 -13.21 22.46 29.37
CA ASP A 61 -14.67 22.43 29.43
C ASP A 61 -15.26 22.07 28.06
N GLN A 62 -15.79 20.84 27.96
CA GLN A 62 -16.38 20.32 26.73
C GLN A 62 -17.63 21.10 26.30
N GLY A 63 -18.38 21.68 27.25
CA GLY A 63 -19.62 22.39 26.95
C GLY A 63 -19.39 23.63 26.06
N LYS A 64 -18.22 24.24 26.17
CA LYS A 64 -17.81 25.42 25.39
C LYS A 64 -17.27 25.08 24.00
N CYS A 65 -16.83 23.83 23.79
CA CYS A 65 -16.20 23.36 22.54
C CYS A 65 -17.08 22.39 21.74
N ASN A 66 -18.41 22.47 21.92
CA ASN A 66 -19.35 21.57 21.27
C ASN A 66 -19.27 21.62 19.73
N SER A 67 -18.91 22.76 19.14
CA SER A 67 -18.85 22.88 17.68
C SER A 67 -17.68 22.09 17.08
N GLU A 68 -16.53 22.16 17.74
CA GLU A 68 -15.28 21.51 17.40
C GLU A 68 -15.38 20.00 17.63
N ILE A 69 -16.04 19.58 18.72
CA ILE A 69 -16.34 18.18 19.00
C ILE A 69 -17.20 17.58 17.88
N ASN A 70 -18.26 18.28 17.48
CA ASN A 70 -19.14 17.82 16.41
C ASN A 70 -18.40 17.69 15.06
N ASN A 71 -17.50 18.63 14.74
CA ASN A 71 -16.73 18.58 13.51
C ASN A 71 -15.73 17.41 13.51
N PHE A 72 -15.02 17.20 14.62
CA PHE A 72 -14.15 16.04 14.78
C PHE A 72 -14.90 14.71 14.64
N GLN A 73 -16.06 14.58 15.30
CA GLN A 73 -16.90 13.38 15.19
C GLN A 73 -17.40 13.13 13.78
N LYS A 74 -17.82 14.18 13.06
CA LYS A 74 -18.23 14.08 11.65
C LYS A 74 -17.08 13.55 10.80
N CYS A 75 -15.88 14.13 10.89
CA CYS A 75 -14.71 13.66 10.17
C CYS A 75 -14.42 12.18 10.46
N TYR A 76 -14.43 11.80 11.74
CA TYR A 76 -14.13 10.42 12.15
C TYR A 76 -15.18 9.42 11.64
N SER A 77 -16.46 9.81 11.63
CA SER A 77 -17.54 8.97 11.11
C SER A 77 -17.41 8.70 9.61
N VAL A 78 -17.05 9.73 8.82
CA VAL A 78 -16.83 9.61 7.37
C VAL A 78 -15.62 8.71 7.11
N PHE A 79 -14.50 8.95 7.80
CA PHE A 79 -13.32 8.12 7.67
C PHE A 79 -13.60 6.64 7.99
N CYS A 80 -14.36 6.36 9.05
CA CYS A 80 -14.73 4.98 9.40
C CYS A 80 -15.57 4.31 8.29
N LYS A 81 -16.52 5.03 7.69
CA LYS A 81 -17.34 4.54 6.58
C LYS A 81 -16.48 4.25 5.35
N GLU A 82 -15.67 5.20 4.91
CA GLU A 82 -14.78 5.02 3.76
C GLU A 82 -13.80 3.86 3.96
N LYS A 83 -13.22 3.74 5.16
CA LYS A 83 -12.32 2.63 5.51
C LYS A 83 -13.02 1.29 5.46
N PHE A 84 -14.29 1.22 5.88
CA PHE A 84 -15.09 0.01 5.78
C PHE A 84 -15.40 -0.33 4.32
N GLU A 85 -15.87 0.65 3.54
CA GLU A 85 -16.19 0.49 2.13
C GLU A 85 -14.98 0.04 1.30
N ARG A 86 -13.80 0.66 1.51
CA ARG A 86 -12.56 0.22 0.86
C ARG A 86 -12.22 -1.23 1.19
N LYS A 87 -12.31 -1.64 2.46
CA LYS A 87 -12.08 -3.04 2.84
C LYS A 87 -13.06 -4.01 2.18
N GLU A 88 -14.33 -3.62 2.05
CA GLU A 88 -15.33 -4.44 1.38
C GLU A 88 -15.07 -4.52 -0.12
N LEU A 89 -14.67 -3.43 -0.78
CA LEU A 89 -14.22 -3.43 -2.17
C LEU A 89 -12.99 -4.33 -2.36
N ASP A 90 -12.03 -4.26 -1.44
CA ASP A 90 -10.83 -5.10 -1.45
C ASP A 90 -11.14 -6.58 -1.22
N LYS A 91 -12.20 -6.90 -0.48
CA LYS A 91 -12.70 -8.28 -0.32
C LYS A 91 -13.30 -8.79 -1.61
N LYS A 92 -14.15 -7.98 -2.25
CA LYS A 92 -14.85 -8.35 -3.49
C LYS A 92 -13.88 -8.56 -4.65
N GLY A 93 -12.74 -7.85 -4.69
CA GLY A 93 -11.70 -8.06 -5.71
C GLY A 93 -12.19 -7.85 -7.15
N LEU A 94 -13.25 -7.06 -7.33
CA LEU A 94 -13.92 -6.84 -8.61
C LEU A 94 -13.03 -5.98 -9.51
N MET A 95 -12.64 -6.48 -10.67
CA MET A 95 -11.87 -5.71 -11.64
C MET A 95 -12.76 -4.68 -12.33
N SER A 96 -12.46 -3.39 -12.16
CA SER A 96 -13.07 -2.34 -12.98
C SER A 96 -12.32 -2.24 -14.31
N PRO A 97 -13.01 -2.37 -15.47
CA PRO A 97 -12.38 -2.23 -16.78
C PRO A 97 -11.68 -0.86 -16.92
N GLY A 98 -10.42 -0.85 -17.34
CA GLY A 98 -9.66 0.38 -17.59
C GLY A 98 -9.06 1.06 -16.37
N SER A 99 -9.22 0.50 -15.17
CA SER A 99 -8.51 0.99 -13.97
C SER A 99 -7.00 0.72 -14.08
N LYS A 100 -6.19 1.76 -13.82
CA LYS A 100 -4.71 1.65 -13.82
C LYS A 100 -4.18 1.07 -12.50
N ASP A 101 -4.89 1.33 -11.40
CA ASP A 101 -4.52 0.87 -10.07
C ASP A 101 -5.30 -0.40 -9.72
N LEU A 102 -4.59 -1.53 -9.73
CA LEU A 102 -5.16 -2.84 -9.38
C LEU A 102 -4.79 -3.21 -7.94
N ASN A 103 -5.78 -3.65 -7.19
CA ASN A 103 -5.58 -4.25 -5.88
C ASN A 103 -4.80 -5.58 -6.00
N HIS A 104 -4.01 -5.94 -5.00
CA HIS A 104 -3.20 -7.16 -4.94
C HIS A 104 -3.97 -8.44 -5.29
N LYS A 105 -5.25 -8.52 -4.91
CA LYS A 105 -6.11 -9.68 -5.24
C LYS A 105 -6.47 -9.73 -6.73
N GLN A 106 -6.81 -8.57 -7.30
CA GLN A 106 -7.09 -8.44 -8.73
C GLN A 106 -5.82 -8.80 -9.53
N LEU A 107 -4.68 -8.22 -9.15
CA LEU A 107 -3.42 -8.48 -9.84
C LEU A 107 -3.01 -9.95 -9.74
N SER A 108 -3.13 -10.56 -8.55
CA SER A 108 -2.85 -12.00 -8.37
C SER A 108 -3.81 -12.90 -9.16
N TYR A 109 -5.07 -12.49 -9.32
CA TYR A 109 -6.01 -13.20 -10.19
C TYR A 109 -5.57 -13.14 -11.65
N LEU A 110 -5.13 -11.96 -12.12
CA LEU A 110 -4.64 -11.76 -13.49
C LEU A 110 -3.39 -12.62 -13.78
N LEU A 111 -2.40 -12.58 -12.89
CA LEU A 111 -1.14 -13.33 -13.03
C LEU A 111 -1.35 -14.84 -13.02
N LYS A 112 -2.37 -15.35 -12.31
CA LYS A 112 -2.72 -16.78 -12.36
C LYS A 112 -3.34 -17.20 -13.69
N LYS A 113 -3.99 -16.28 -14.39
CA LYS A 113 -4.61 -16.54 -15.70
C LYS A 113 -3.55 -16.59 -16.82
N PHE A 114 -2.44 -15.87 -16.65
CA PHE A 114 -1.32 -15.81 -17.60
C PHE A 114 0.02 -16.01 -16.86
N PRO A 115 0.35 -17.27 -16.51
CA PRO A 115 1.52 -17.60 -15.69
C PRO A 115 2.86 -17.42 -16.43
#